data_AF-A0A6N7Q243-F1
#
_entry.id   AF-A0A6N7Q243-F1
#
_cell.length_a   1.000
_cell.length_b   1.000
_cell.length_c   1.000
_cell.angle_alpha   90.00
_cell.angle_beta   90.00
_cell.angle_gamma   90.00
#
_symmetry.space_group_name_H-M   'P 1'
#
loop_
_entity.id
_entity.type
_entity.pdbx_description
1 polymer ?
#
loop_
_entity_poly.entity_id
_entity_poly.type
_entity_poly.pdbx_seq_one_letter_code
_entity_poly.pdbx_strand_id
1 'polypeptide(L)'
;MRPSLALPFPALLLALVGCSDPETFVPDIPGFSGPAGVIDGTLTYSGPPPCTQNGHVVGAAVVLAFEKRLLPPPSGLGTGPASLDAIPGDVLFGSIRDKLVFDKDGALRCPDAMAPHVTASGTWTIAPLSGGTYQIRGFYDRDGDFNPAFSISNLPTAGDVGGGAIDNAAEVLMGAAPKYTEVEVGEPDGTGKLVVPPTGTRVVGVGVTLGQVLPLERPVFYPSSVDDSVAGNMDPRRVTVPSDFEFATFPPTDASFIRIKLAAGVAPEEVDNAAKTPFFLPVKDPPAAIYMAIEDVNRDGVIDTQDHITESPFVPQLYPTSVFSKIVSSRLANDKRIETQARPRVIMQGITLLGDLATTAMQMPPAMPDPMNPVPPFQSFQPEVTVAVRPAAICIDPVDTSKKGVFVLSRKTAADGTPIVADEEILKLGLAARFGRPFDVVYGCLPEGQYSMNLVYPTGQAWSLPNEAGVCASAEPQSSDGKSCQGVPNPRPRLVSQDAMLTVGPPKDAAYCQANPTPATCTAL
;
A
#
# COMPACT_ATOMS: atom_id res chain seq x y z
N MET A 1 39.45 38.41 64.96
CA MET A 1 39.81 37.74 63.69
C MET A 1 38.51 37.46 62.93
N ARG A 2 38.49 37.66 61.60
CA ARG A 2 37.48 37.08 60.67
C ARG A 2 37.83 35.59 60.41
N PRO A 3 37.00 34.74 59.74
CA PRO A 3 35.81 35.01 58.90
C PRO A 3 34.52 34.21 59.28
N SER A 4 33.32 34.68 58.89
CA SER A 4 32.36 34.09 57.88
C SER A 4 31.66 32.79 58.30
N LEU A 5 30.46 32.38 57.84
CA LEU A 5 29.28 32.96 57.16
C LEU A 5 28.09 32.02 57.57
N ALA A 6 26.79 32.34 57.52
CA ALA A 6 26.04 33.53 57.09
C ALA A 6 24.80 33.70 58.02
N LEU A 7 23.69 34.29 57.53
CA LEU A 7 22.38 34.34 58.19
C LEU A 7 21.25 33.94 57.21
N PRO A 8 20.10 33.43 57.70
CA PRO A 8 18.98 32.98 56.85
C PRO A 8 18.13 34.16 56.37
N PHE A 9 17.61 34.07 55.15
CA PHE A 9 16.58 34.99 54.64
C PHE A 9 15.17 34.49 55.02
N PRO A 10 14.25 35.39 55.38
CA PRO A 10 12.91 35.03 55.84
C PRO A 10 11.96 34.70 54.68
N ALA A 11 10.86 34.02 55.00
CA ALA A 11 9.80 33.67 54.04
C ALA A 11 9.19 34.92 53.38
N LEU A 12 9.22 34.97 52.05
CA LEU A 12 8.56 35.99 51.26
C LEU A 12 7.20 35.46 50.79
N LEU A 13 6.11 36.19 51.08
CA LEU A 13 4.82 35.95 50.44
C LEU A 13 4.98 36.11 48.92
N LEU A 14 4.70 35.06 48.16
CA LEU A 14 4.56 35.14 46.71
C LEU A 14 3.08 35.22 46.35
N ALA A 15 2.76 36.17 45.48
CA ALA A 15 1.40 36.61 45.22
C ALA A 15 0.58 35.57 44.42
N LEU A 16 -0.74 35.63 44.65
CA LEU A 16 -1.73 35.15 43.70
C LEU A 16 -1.60 35.94 42.39
N VAL A 17 -0.84 35.42 41.43
CA VAL A 17 -0.95 35.84 40.02
C VAL A 17 -2.00 34.91 39.39
N GLY A 18 -3.08 35.51 38.88
CA GLY A 18 -4.21 34.74 38.38
C GLY A 18 -3.87 33.93 37.13
N CYS A 19 -4.72 32.95 36.83
CA CYS A 19 -4.81 32.36 35.50
C CYS A 19 -5.26 33.46 34.51
N SER A 20 -4.31 34.18 33.94
CA SER A 20 -4.49 34.79 32.62
C SER A 20 -4.40 33.67 31.59
N ASP A 21 -5.37 33.62 30.68
CA ASP A 21 -5.29 32.74 29.52
C ASP A 21 -3.96 32.96 28.78
N PRO A 22 -3.32 31.90 28.26
CA PRO A 22 -2.12 32.07 27.44
C PRO A 22 -2.48 32.84 26.16
N GLU A 23 -2.11 34.12 26.11
CA GLU A 23 -2.19 34.91 24.88
C GLU A 23 -1.35 34.20 23.80
N THR A 24 -2.01 33.81 22.71
CA THR A 24 -1.49 32.96 21.60
C THR A 24 -1.04 31.55 22.00
N PHE A 25 -1.98 30.61 21.89
CA PHE A 25 -1.73 29.17 21.89
C PHE A 25 -1.13 28.75 20.53
N VAL A 26 0.11 28.20 20.55
CA VAL A 26 0.89 27.66 19.42
C VAL A 26 1.35 28.72 18.39
N PRO A 27 2.68 28.85 18.11
CA PRO A 27 3.17 29.71 17.02
C PRO A 27 2.72 29.14 15.68
N ASP A 28 2.53 30.00 14.67
CA ASP A 28 1.95 29.59 13.39
C ASP A 28 2.89 28.59 12.65
N ILE A 29 2.60 27.29 12.74
CA ILE A 29 3.34 26.23 12.05
C ILE A 29 2.64 26.03 10.71
N PRO A 30 3.27 26.35 9.56
CA PRO A 30 2.63 26.22 8.26
C PRO A 30 2.18 24.78 8.01
N GLY A 31 0.87 24.56 7.96
CA GLY A 31 0.25 23.23 7.79
C GLY A 31 -0.24 22.54 9.07
N PHE A 32 0.02 23.10 10.26
CA PHE A 32 -0.52 22.61 11.55
C PHE A 32 -1.48 23.61 12.21
N SER A 33 -1.29 24.90 11.96
CA SER A 33 -2.26 25.96 12.25
C SER A 33 -2.63 26.69 10.96
N GLY A 34 -3.91 27.06 10.84
CA GLY A 34 -4.45 27.72 9.66
C GLY A 34 -5.78 27.15 9.19
N PRO A 35 -6.31 27.67 8.08
CA PRO A 35 -7.57 27.21 7.50
C PRO A 35 -7.41 25.78 6.95
N ALA A 36 -8.20 24.85 7.46
CA ALA A 36 -8.14 23.44 7.07
C ALA A 36 -9.46 22.96 6.46
N GLY A 37 -9.36 21.96 5.59
CA GLY A 37 -10.48 21.11 5.24
C GLY A 37 -10.77 20.12 6.36
N VAL A 38 -12.05 19.91 6.65
CA VAL A 38 -12.57 18.95 7.63
C VAL A 38 -13.69 18.16 6.95
N ILE A 39 -13.69 16.84 7.13
CA ILE A 39 -14.83 15.99 6.78
C ILE A 39 -15.29 15.26 8.04
N ASP A 40 -16.59 15.30 8.33
CA ASP A 40 -17.19 14.62 9.48
C ASP A 40 -18.54 13.99 9.15
N GLY A 41 -18.91 12.99 9.95
CA GLY A 41 -20.16 12.27 9.75
C GLY A 41 -20.32 11.09 10.70
N THR A 42 -21.04 10.08 10.21
CA THR A 42 -21.40 8.89 10.99
C THR A 42 -20.83 7.66 10.33
N LEU A 43 -20.19 6.81 11.13
CA LEU A 43 -19.78 5.46 10.75
C LEU A 43 -20.82 4.48 11.29
N THR A 44 -21.29 3.57 10.45
CA THR A 44 -22.13 2.44 10.82
C THR A 44 -21.37 1.15 10.59
N TYR A 45 -21.20 0.37 11.65
CA TYR A 45 -20.67 -0.98 11.63
C TYR A 45 -21.83 -1.98 11.52
N SER A 46 -21.70 -2.98 10.65
CA SER A 46 -22.68 -4.06 10.48
C SER A 46 -21.96 -5.37 10.14
N GLY A 47 -21.49 -6.09 11.16
CA GLY A 47 -20.64 -7.28 11.00
C GLY A 47 -20.65 -8.21 12.22
N PRO A 48 -19.74 -9.20 12.28
CA PRO A 48 -19.57 -10.07 13.46
C PRO A 48 -19.33 -9.25 14.74
N PRO A 49 -19.70 -9.73 15.94
CA PRO A 49 -19.40 -8.96 17.14
C PRO A 49 -17.87 -8.89 17.39
N PRO A 50 -17.38 -7.77 17.95
CA PRO A 50 -15.95 -7.52 18.15
C PRO A 50 -15.37 -8.42 19.23
N CYS A 51 -14.03 -8.58 19.23
CA CYS A 51 -13.34 -9.22 20.34
C CYS A 51 -13.38 -8.34 21.59
N THR A 52 -13.35 -8.95 22.78
CA THR A 52 -13.25 -8.24 24.07
C THR A 52 -12.08 -8.75 24.88
N GLN A 53 -11.46 -7.88 25.68
CA GLN A 53 -10.34 -8.24 26.56
C GLN A 53 -10.29 -7.27 27.75
N ASN A 54 -10.00 -7.77 28.96
CA ASN A 54 -9.91 -6.96 30.19
C ASN A 54 -11.12 -6.04 30.46
N GLY A 55 -12.31 -6.42 30.00
CA GLY A 55 -13.52 -5.59 30.09
C GLY A 55 -13.62 -4.47 29.06
N HIS A 56 -12.72 -4.41 28.08
CA HIS A 56 -12.73 -3.46 26.96
C HIS A 56 -13.11 -4.16 25.65
N VAL A 57 -13.64 -3.40 24.68
CA VAL A 57 -13.76 -3.84 23.29
C VAL A 57 -12.41 -3.63 22.58
N VAL A 58 -11.92 -4.66 21.90
CA VAL A 58 -10.61 -4.67 21.23
C VAL A 58 -10.69 -3.95 19.88
N GLY A 59 -9.62 -3.22 19.53
CA GLY A 59 -9.46 -2.58 18.23
C GLY A 59 -10.22 -1.26 18.06
N ALA A 60 -10.28 -0.77 16.82
CA ALA A 60 -10.87 0.51 16.46
C ALA A 60 -11.42 0.52 15.02
N ALA A 61 -12.44 1.36 14.76
CA ALA A 61 -12.79 1.72 13.38
C ALA A 61 -11.84 2.80 12.88
N VAL A 62 -11.01 2.45 11.90
CA VAL A 62 -10.09 3.36 11.22
C VAL A 62 -10.79 3.93 9.99
N VAL A 63 -10.88 5.26 9.92
CA VAL A 63 -11.48 5.99 8.79
C VAL A 63 -10.34 6.72 8.06
N LEU A 64 -10.27 6.54 6.74
CA LEU A 64 -9.16 6.94 5.89
C LEU A 64 -9.65 7.83 4.76
N ALA A 65 -9.13 9.06 4.67
CA ALA A 65 -9.39 9.94 3.54
C ALA A 65 -8.30 9.77 2.47
N PHE A 66 -8.62 9.17 1.34
CA PHE A 66 -7.71 9.08 0.19
C PHE A 66 -8.04 10.17 -0.82
N GLU A 67 -7.03 10.92 -1.27
CA GLU A 67 -7.22 11.90 -2.35
C GLU A 67 -7.44 11.15 -3.67
N LYS A 68 -8.45 11.54 -4.47
CA LYS A 68 -8.92 10.81 -5.67
C LYS A 68 -7.82 10.54 -6.71
N ARG A 69 -6.79 11.39 -6.77
CA ARG A 69 -5.65 11.30 -7.71
C ARG A 69 -4.49 10.49 -7.13
N LEU A 70 -4.57 10.16 -5.84
CA LEU A 70 -3.62 9.36 -5.05
C LEU A 70 -4.33 8.21 -4.30
N LEU A 71 -5.29 7.57 -4.95
CA LEU A 71 -5.88 6.32 -4.45
C LEU A 71 -4.78 5.24 -4.36
N PRO A 72 -4.85 4.33 -3.37
CA PRO A 72 -3.91 3.22 -3.30
C PRO A 72 -4.09 2.25 -4.49
N PRO A 73 -3.05 1.45 -4.81
CA PRO A 73 -3.21 0.30 -5.71
C PRO A 73 -4.36 -0.62 -5.27
N PRO A 74 -5.07 -1.27 -6.22
CA PRO A 74 -4.90 -1.21 -7.68
C PRO A 74 -5.52 0.05 -8.33
N SER A 75 -6.30 0.84 -7.58
CA SER A 75 -7.05 2.00 -8.10
C SER A 75 -6.15 3.15 -8.55
N GLY A 76 -5.01 3.37 -7.89
CA GLY A 76 -4.04 4.42 -8.22
C GLY A 76 -2.63 4.09 -7.72
N LEU A 77 -1.83 5.13 -7.45
CA LEU A 77 -0.41 5.04 -7.03
C LEU A 77 -0.13 5.70 -5.66
N GLY A 78 -1.17 5.90 -4.85
CA GLY A 78 -1.05 6.40 -3.49
C GLY A 78 -0.37 5.38 -2.56
N THR A 79 0.39 5.88 -1.59
CA THR A 79 1.09 5.04 -0.60
C THR A 79 0.50 5.15 0.81
N GLY A 80 -0.63 5.83 0.96
CA GLY A 80 -1.29 6.08 2.24
C GLY A 80 -2.43 7.10 2.12
N PRO A 81 -3.22 7.30 3.19
CA PRO A 81 -4.25 8.33 3.27
C PRO A 81 -3.64 9.73 3.34
N ALA A 82 -4.44 10.75 3.03
CA ALA A 82 -4.09 12.15 3.25
C ALA A 82 -4.27 12.57 4.73
N SER A 83 -5.28 12.01 5.40
CA SER A 83 -5.47 12.04 6.86
C SER A 83 -6.38 10.88 7.29
N LEU A 84 -6.42 10.59 8.58
CA LEU A 84 -7.21 9.51 9.18
C LEU A 84 -7.89 9.94 10.49
N ASP A 85 -8.90 9.18 10.90
CA ASP A 85 -9.50 9.22 12.23
C ASP A 85 -9.66 7.78 12.75
N ALA A 86 -9.77 7.62 14.07
CA ALA A 86 -9.92 6.32 14.72
C ALA A 86 -10.97 6.38 15.83
N ILE A 87 -12.07 5.63 15.69
CA ILE A 87 -13.08 5.45 16.74
C ILE A 87 -12.74 4.20 17.55
N PRO A 88 -12.35 4.31 18.85
CA PRO A 88 -12.06 3.14 19.68
C PRO A 88 -13.28 2.21 19.81
N GLY A 89 -13.05 0.90 19.90
CA GLY A 89 -14.13 -0.10 20.03
C GLY A 89 -15.12 0.20 21.16
N ASP A 90 -14.64 0.61 22.35
CA ASP A 90 -15.49 0.98 23.49
C ASP A 90 -16.42 2.18 23.19
N VAL A 91 -16.02 3.08 22.29
CA VAL A 91 -16.84 4.23 21.86
C VAL A 91 -17.84 3.78 20.81
N LEU A 92 -17.39 3.08 19.75
CA LEU A 92 -18.24 2.63 18.66
C LEU A 92 -19.36 1.70 19.14
N PHE A 93 -19.02 0.71 19.97
CA PHE A 93 -19.94 -0.30 20.47
C PHE A 93 -20.59 0.06 21.83
N GLY A 94 -20.31 1.25 22.38
CA GLY A 94 -20.82 1.66 23.69
C GLY A 94 -22.36 1.60 23.82
N SER A 95 -23.07 1.82 22.73
CA SER A 95 -24.55 1.77 22.65
C SER A 95 -25.14 0.35 22.65
N ILE A 96 -24.31 -0.69 22.46
CA ILE A 96 -24.72 -2.10 22.47
C ILE A 96 -23.89 -2.96 23.44
N ARG A 97 -23.17 -2.32 24.36
CA ARG A 97 -22.25 -2.97 25.31
C ARG A 97 -22.92 -4.04 26.17
N ASP A 98 -24.20 -3.90 26.46
CA ASP A 98 -25.07 -4.86 27.15
C ASP A 98 -25.30 -6.17 26.35
N LYS A 99 -25.09 -6.14 25.04
CA LYS A 99 -25.22 -7.27 24.11
C LYS A 99 -23.88 -7.95 23.79
N LEU A 100 -22.77 -7.35 24.19
CA LEU A 100 -21.43 -7.92 24.00
C LEU A 100 -21.07 -8.89 25.13
N VAL A 101 -20.26 -9.90 24.80
CA VAL A 101 -19.80 -10.89 25.77
C VAL A 101 -18.40 -10.54 26.23
N PHE A 102 -18.26 -10.27 27.53
CA PHE A 102 -16.98 -10.03 28.19
C PHE A 102 -16.62 -11.25 29.04
N ASP A 103 -15.35 -11.65 29.01
CA ASP A 103 -14.86 -12.68 29.92
C ASP A 103 -14.63 -12.14 31.33
N LYS A 104 -14.91 -12.95 32.35
CA LYS A 104 -14.78 -12.55 33.76
C LYS A 104 -13.32 -12.45 34.20
N ASP A 105 -12.47 -13.27 33.61
CA ASP A 105 -11.04 -13.36 33.94
C ASP A 105 -10.19 -12.40 33.08
N GLY A 106 -10.84 -11.54 32.27
CA GLY A 106 -10.17 -10.56 31.41
C GLY A 106 -9.52 -11.14 30.14
N ALA A 107 -9.61 -12.45 29.93
CA ALA A 107 -9.07 -13.12 28.75
C ALA A 107 -9.60 -12.54 27.43
N LEU A 108 -8.78 -12.61 26.37
CA LEU A 108 -9.20 -12.25 25.02
C LEU A 108 -10.30 -13.21 24.56
N ARG A 109 -11.45 -12.65 24.19
CA ARG A 109 -12.63 -13.38 23.75
C ARG A 109 -13.13 -12.82 22.44
N CYS A 110 -12.85 -13.54 21.36
CA CYS A 110 -13.43 -13.28 20.05
C CYS A 110 -14.71 -14.12 19.87
N PRO A 111 -15.85 -13.52 19.52
CA PRO A 111 -17.05 -14.24 19.09
C PRO A 111 -16.76 -15.14 17.89
N ASP A 112 -17.44 -16.29 17.86
CA ASP A 112 -17.34 -17.28 16.80
C ASP A 112 -17.93 -16.76 15.49
N ALA A 113 -17.50 -17.33 14.36
CA ALA A 113 -17.90 -16.88 13.03
C ALA A 113 -19.41 -17.02 12.75
N MET A 114 -20.14 -17.81 13.57
CA MET A 114 -21.59 -17.99 13.48
C MET A 114 -22.38 -17.05 14.42
N ALA A 115 -21.69 -16.20 15.19
CA ALA A 115 -22.35 -15.24 16.08
C ALA A 115 -23.21 -14.26 15.26
N PRO A 116 -24.45 -13.94 15.70
CA PRO A 116 -25.30 -12.99 15.01
C PRO A 116 -24.60 -11.64 14.81
N HIS A 117 -24.74 -11.07 13.60
CA HIS A 117 -24.19 -9.76 13.30
C HIS A 117 -24.75 -8.70 14.25
N VAL A 118 -23.90 -7.75 14.61
CA VAL A 118 -24.26 -6.58 15.42
C VAL A 118 -24.20 -5.32 14.56
N THR A 119 -25.07 -4.37 14.87
CA THR A 119 -25.05 -3.03 14.30
C THR A 119 -24.69 -2.02 15.38
N ALA A 120 -23.69 -1.19 15.10
CA ALA A 120 -23.23 -0.11 15.97
C ALA A 120 -22.94 1.14 15.13
N SER A 121 -22.95 2.31 15.76
CA SER A 121 -22.65 3.56 15.06
C SER A 121 -21.91 4.55 15.96
N GLY A 122 -20.97 5.29 15.37
CA GLY A 122 -20.18 6.32 16.02
C GLY A 122 -19.92 7.51 15.10
N THR A 123 -19.59 8.66 15.67
CA THR A 123 -19.18 9.86 14.91
C THR A 123 -17.68 9.84 14.65
N TRP A 124 -17.27 10.36 13.50
CA TRP A 124 -15.86 10.52 13.11
C TRP A 124 -15.60 11.92 12.54
N THR A 125 -14.35 12.36 12.52
CA THR A 125 -13.92 13.65 11.97
C THR A 125 -12.47 13.56 11.49
N ILE A 126 -12.24 13.73 10.18
CA ILE A 126 -10.91 13.75 9.57
C ILE A 126 -10.48 15.20 9.29
N ALA A 127 -9.29 15.55 9.78
CA ALA A 127 -8.62 16.82 9.57
C ALA A 127 -7.10 16.68 9.80
N PRO A 128 -6.26 17.66 9.40
CA PRO A 128 -6.54 18.66 8.38
C PRO A 128 -6.49 18.04 6.98
N LEU A 129 -7.33 18.53 6.08
CA LEU A 129 -7.30 18.20 4.65
C LEU A 129 -6.97 19.45 3.82
N SER A 130 -6.32 19.24 2.68
CA SER A 130 -6.09 20.27 1.68
C SER A 130 -7.29 20.39 0.73
N GLY A 131 -7.25 21.36 -0.18
CA GLY A 131 -8.28 21.49 -1.22
C GLY A 131 -8.15 20.35 -2.24
N GLY A 132 -9.23 19.60 -2.46
CA GLY A 132 -9.22 18.41 -3.30
C GLY A 132 -10.49 17.57 -3.20
N THR A 133 -10.51 16.47 -3.96
CA THR A 133 -11.61 15.50 -3.97
C THR A 133 -11.14 14.23 -3.28
N TYR A 134 -11.92 13.71 -2.33
CA TYR A 134 -11.54 12.60 -1.47
C TYR A 134 -12.51 11.42 -1.59
N GLN A 135 -11.99 10.20 -1.46
CA GLN A 135 -12.76 8.99 -1.18
C GLN A 135 -12.54 8.59 0.27
N ILE A 136 -13.64 8.39 1.01
CA ILE A 136 -13.57 7.90 2.39
C ILE A 136 -13.69 6.38 2.39
N ARG A 137 -12.64 5.72 2.87
CA ARG A 137 -12.59 4.27 3.06
C ARG A 137 -12.34 3.97 4.53
N GLY A 138 -12.56 2.75 4.98
CA GLY A 138 -12.25 2.39 6.35
C GLY A 138 -12.36 0.90 6.61
N PHE A 139 -11.97 0.51 7.81
CA PHE A 139 -12.13 -0.83 8.32
C PHE A 139 -12.24 -0.81 9.84
N TYR A 140 -12.77 -1.87 10.41
CA TYR A 140 -12.66 -2.15 11.84
C TYR A 140 -11.56 -3.18 12.04
N ASP A 141 -10.48 -2.74 12.69
CA ASP A 141 -9.46 -3.58 13.29
C ASP A 141 -10.13 -4.41 14.39
N ARG A 142 -10.25 -5.73 14.20
CA ARG A 142 -11.04 -6.60 15.07
C ARG A 142 -10.24 -7.27 16.18
N ASP A 143 -8.95 -7.48 15.98
CA ASP A 143 -8.07 -8.20 16.92
C ASP A 143 -6.99 -7.30 17.58
N GLY A 144 -6.84 -6.06 17.13
CA GLY A 144 -5.98 -5.05 17.72
C GLY A 144 -4.56 -5.00 17.14
N ASP A 145 -4.32 -5.62 15.97
CA ASP A 145 -2.98 -5.70 15.37
C ASP A 145 -2.57 -4.45 14.56
N PHE A 146 -3.54 -3.61 14.17
CA PHE A 146 -3.29 -2.45 13.32
C PHE A 146 -2.43 -1.40 14.01
N ASN A 147 -1.36 -0.98 13.34
CA ASN A 147 -0.54 0.15 13.78
C ASN A 147 -0.12 1.02 12.59
N PRO A 148 -0.60 2.28 12.51
CA PRO A 148 -0.30 3.16 11.37
C PRO A 148 1.17 3.57 11.28
N ALA A 149 1.97 3.36 12.34
CA ALA A 149 3.37 3.74 12.39
C ALA A 149 4.35 2.74 11.74
N PHE A 150 3.90 1.51 11.41
CA PHE A 150 4.77 0.45 10.88
C PHE A 150 4.19 -0.18 9.62
N SER A 151 4.97 -0.26 8.53
CA SER A 151 4.48 -0.82 7.26
C SER A 151 4.06 -2.28 7.36
N ILE A 152 4.61 -3.03 8.32
CA ILE A 152 4.23 -4.43 8.60
C ILE A 152 2.86 -4.60 9.27
N SER A 153 2.21 -3.55 9.79
CA SER A 153 0.87 -3.62 10.39
C SER A 153 -0.04 -2.40 10.13
N ASN A 154 0.31 -1.52 9.17
CA ASN A 154 -0.50 -0.36 8.79
C ASN A 154 -1.61 -0.65 7.74
N LEU A 155 -2.05 -1.89 7.60
CA LEU A 155 -3.12 -2.32 6.69
C LEU A 155 -3.92 -3.46 7.35
N PRO A 156 -5.23 -3.58 7.06
CA PRO A 156 -6.08 -4.59 7.68
C PRO A 156 -5.69 -6.04 7.33
N THR A 157 -6.08 -6.96 8.19
CA THR A 157 -5.77 -8.41 8.15
C THR A 157 -7.03 -9.26 7.94
N ALA A 158 -6.93 -10.60 8.03
CA ALA A 158 -8.09 -11.47 7.81
C ALA A 158 -9.08 -11.42 8.99
N GLY A 159 -10.35 -11.15 8.71
CA GLY A 159 -11.40 -11.06 9.73
C GLY A 159 -11.73 -9.64 10.18
N ASP A 160 -10.93 -8.65 9.78
CA ASP A 160 -11.29 -7.23 9.84
C ASP A 160 -12.53 -6.92 9.00
N VAL A 161 -13.22 -5.83 9.32
CA VAL A 161 -14.47 -5.46 8.63
C VAL A 161 -14.30 -4.16 7.85
N GLY A 162 -14.04 -4.29 6.55
CA GLY A 162 -13.85 -3.18 5.61
C GLY A 162 -15.13 -2.49 5.16
N GLY A 163 -14.96 -1.32 4.56
CA GLY A 163 -16.01 -0.53 3.92
C GLY A 163 -15.59 0.91 3.59
N GLY A 164 -16.56 1.83 3.59
CA GLY A 164 -16.33 3.23 3.23
C GLY A 164 -17.62 4.03 3.03
N ALA A 165 -17.48 5.24 2.48
CA ALA A 165 -18.59 6.00 1.92
C ALA A 165 -18.84 5.51 0.48
N ILE A 166 -19.96 4.83 0.24
CA ILE A 166 -20.29 4.18 -1.03
C ILE A 166 -21.73 4.49 -1.45
N ASP A 167 -21.91 4.78 -2.74
CA ASP A 167 -23.20 5.17 -3.31
C ASP A 167 -24.08 3.96 -3.69
N ASN A 168 -23.47 2.77 -3.83
CA ASN A 168 -24.10 1.53 -4.33
C ASN A 168 -24.08 0.38 -3.30
N ALA A 169 -24.28 0.69 -2.02
CA ALA A 169 -24.20 -0.28 -0.93
C ALA A 169 -25.07 -1.53 -1.13
N ALA A 170 -26.26 -1.38 -1.73
CA ALA A 170 -27.15 -2.50 -2.01
C ALA A 170 -26.58 -3.46 -3.08
N GLU A 171 -25.97 -2.93 -4.15
CA GLU A 171 -25.32 -3.73 -5.17
C GLU A 171 -24.03 -4.38 -4.67
N VAL A 172 -23.27 -3.70 -3.80
CA VAL A 172 -22.07 -4.27 -3.15
C VAL A 172 -22.43 -5.48 -2.29
N LEU A 173 -23.54 -5.43 -1.54
CA LEU A 173 -24.07 -6.58 -0.80
C LEU A 173 -24.52 -7.74 -1.70
N MET A 174 -24.72 -7.49 -3.00
CA MET A 174 -24.99 -8.51 -4.03
C MET A 174 -23.73 -8.90 -4.84
N GLY A 175 -22.54 -8.41 -4.46
CA GLY A 175 -21.25 -8.76 -5.07
C GLY A 175 -20.72 -7.78 -6.11
N ALA A 176 -21.36 -6.62 -6.34
CA ALA A 176 -20.83 -5.60 -7.24
C ALA A 176 -19.63 -4.85 -6.65
N ALA A 177 -18.78 -4.27 -7.51
CA ALA A 177 -17.68 -3.42 -7.06
C ALA A 177 -18.18 -2.12 -6.37
N PRO A 178 -17.52 -1.64 -5.30
CA PRO A 178 -17.91 -0.43 -4.60
C PRO A 178 -17.64 0.85 -5.40
N LYS A 179 -18.67 1.68 -5.53
CA LYS A 179 -18.62 3.05 -6.06
C LYS A 179 -18.50 4.01 -4.88
N TYR A 180 -17.27 4.43 -4.59
CA TYR A 180 -17.00 5.35 -3.48
C TYR A 180 -17.52 6.75 -3.78
N THR A 181 -18.25 7.32 -2.81
CA THR A 181 -18.72 8.70 -2.86
C THR A 181 -17.53 9.66 -2.94
N GLU A 182 -17.59 10.63 -3.85
CA GLU A 182 -16.55 11.65 -4.01
C GLU A 182 -16.89 12.88 -3.15
N VAL A 183 -16.01 13.20 -2.20
CA VAL A 183 -16.19 14.30 -1.25
C VAL A 183 -15.29 15.46 -1.63
N GLU A 184 -15.88 16.55 -2.12
CA GLU A 184 -15.16 17.78 -2.45
C GLU A 184 -14.87 18.62 -1.20
N VAL A 185 -13.61 19.00 -1.02
CA VAL A 185 -13.13 19.84 0.08
C VAL A 185 -12.46 21.09 -0.48
N GLY A 186 -12.92 22.25 -0.02
CA GLY A 186 -12.51 23.56 -0.53
C GLY A 186 -13.52 24.16 -1.50
N GLU A 187 -13.19 25.34 -2.03
CA GLU A 187 -13.93 26.05 -3.07
C GLU A 187 -13.07 26.06 -4.36
N PRO A 188 -13.66 26.03 -5.57
CA PRO A 188 -12.89 26.16 -6.80
C PRO A 188 -12.21 27.53 -6.88
N ASP A 189 -10.90 27.55 -7.10
CA ASP A 189 -10.22 28.75 -7.56
C ASP A 189 -10.66 29.11 -9.00
N GLY A 190 -10.24 30.27 -9.50
CA GLY A 190 -10.57 30.73 -10.86
C GLY A 190 -10.06 29.83 -12.01
N THR A 191 -9.36 28.73 -11.69
CA THR A 191 -8.91 27.70 -12.64
C THR A 191 -9.67 26.37 -12.49
N GLY A 192 -10.60 26.28 -11.54
CA GLY A 192 -11.38 25.08 -11.23
C GLY A 192 -10.72 24.13 -10.22
N LYS A 193 -9.57 24.51 -9.64
CA LYS A 193 -8.88 23.70 -8.62
C LYS A 193 -9.45 24.02 -7.25
N LEU A 194 -9.88 22.99 -6.51
CA LEU A 194 -10.34 23.15 -5.13
C LEU A 194 -9.22 23.66 -4.21
N VAL A 195 -9.50 24.71 -3.44
CA VAL A 195 -8.62 25.33 -2.44
C VAL A 195 -9.40 25.60 -1.15
N VAL A 196 -8.76 25.41 0.00
CA VAL A 196 -9.39 25.75 1.29
C VAL A 196 -9.36 27.28 1.47
N PRO A 197 -10.50 27.95 1.68
CA PRO A 197 -10.57 29.40 1.87
C PRO A 197 -10.04 29.79 3.26
N PRO A 198 -9.74 31.07 3.52
CA PRO A 198 -9.22 31.55 4.82
C PRO A 198 -10.07 31.24 6.05
N THR A 199 -11.34 30.85 5.87
CA THR A 199 -12.27 30.42 6.92
C THR A 199 -12.23 28.92 7.23
N GLY A 200 -11.49 28.13 6.44
CA GLY A 200 -11.59 26.67 6.42
C GLY A 200 -12.79 26.17 5.62
N THR A 201 -12.85 24.86 5.39
CA THR A 201 -14.01 24.19 4.80
C THR A 201 -14.40 22.99 5.66
N ARG A 202 -15.70 22.78 5.88
CA ARG A 202 -16.21 21.62 6.60
C ARG A 202 -17.33 20.94 5.81
N VAL A 203 -17.16 19.65 5.53
CA VAL A 203 -18.16 18.81 4.88
C VAL A 203 -18.76 17.88 5.92
N VAL A 204 -20.06 18.06 6.18
CA VAL A 204 -20.78 17.37 7.25
C VAL A 204 -21.67 16.25 6.72
N GLY A 205 -21.90 15.22 7.54
CA GLY A 205 -22.90 14.19 7.28
C GLY A 205 -22.47 13.09 6.31
N VAL A 206 -21.15 12.91 6.08
CA VAL A 206 -20.66 11.82 5.24
C VAL A 206 -20.89 10.48 5.93
N GLY A 207 -21.73 9.64 5.34
CA GLY A 207 -22.04 8.30 5.85
C GLY A 207 -20.96 7.30 5.43
N VAL A 208 -20.38 6.60 6.41
CA VAL A 208 -19.46 5.47 6.18
C VAL A 208 -20.13 4.19 6.67
N THR A 209 -20.12 3.14 5.85
CA THR A 209 -20.60 1.82 6.24
C THR A 209 -19.45 0.82 6.21
N LEU A 210 -19.24 0.12 7.32
CA LEU A 210 -18.36 -1.05 7.43
C LEU A 210 -19.21 -2.31 7.54
N GLY A 211 -18.92 -3.32 6.72
CA GLY A 211 -19.69 -4.57 6.74
C GLY A 211 -19.14 -5.73 5.92
N GLN A 212 -18.05 -5.52 5.17
CA GLN A 212 -17.39 -6.60 4.44
C GLN A 212 -16.28 -7.19 5.30
N VAL A 213 -16.48 -8.41 5.81
CA VAL A 213 -15.39 -9.18 6.45
C VAL A 213 -14.33 -9.47 5.39
N LEU A 214 -13.09 -9.06 5.64
CA LEU A 214 -11.96 -9.26 4.74
C LEU A 214 -11.49 -10.71 4.84
N PRO A 215 -11.52 -11.50 3.73
CA PRO A 215 -11.27 -12.94 3.79
C PRO A 215 -9.80 -13.31 3.60
N LEU A 216 -8.93 -12.34 3.30
CA LEU A 216 -7.52 -12.55 2.99
C LEU A 216 -6.65 -11.96 4.10
N GLU A 217 -5.56 -12.64 4.38
CA GLU A 217 -4.43 -12.04 5.08
C GLU A 217 -3.69 -11.03 4.20
N ARG A 218 -2.73 -10.31 4.76
CA ARG A 218 -1.77 -9.58 3.92
C ARG A 218 -0.89 -10.56 3.12
N PRO A 219 -0.46 -10.23 1.88
CA PRO A 219 0.39 -11.09 1.06
C PRO A 219 1.84 -11.11 1.57
N VAL A 220 2.10 -11.54 2.81
CA VAL A 220 3.46 -11.65 3.35
C VAL A 220 4.28 -12.56 2.44
N PHE A 221 5.45 -12.10 2.00
CA PHE A 221 6.30 -12.86 1.06
C PHE A 221 7.80 -12.61 1.28
N TYR A 222 8.62 -13.48 0.71
CA TYR A 222 10.05 -13.25 0.50
C TYR A 222 10.54 -13.87 -0.82
N PRO A 223 11.59 -13.32 -1.46
CA PRO A 223 12.19 -13.95 -2.63
C PRO A 223 12.93 -15.24 -2.27
N SER A 224 12.44 -16.38 -2.77
CA SER A 224 12.99 -17.71 -2.51
C SER A 224 14.10 -18.09 -3.49
N SER A 225 13.94 -17.71 -4.77
CA SER A 225 14.87 -18.01 -5.86
C SER A 225 14.65 -17.06 -7.05
N VAL A 226 15.61 -17.04 -7.97
CA VAL A 226 15.56 -16.22 -9.19
C VAL A 226 16.00 -17.08 -10.37
N ASP A 227 15.14 -17.17 -11.40
CA ASP A 227 15.44 -17.78 -12.68
C ASP A 227 15.80 -16.64 -13.65
N ASP A 228 17.09 -16.49 -13.96
CA ASP A 228 17.59 -15.39 -14.79
C ASP A 228 18.70 -15.82 -15.75
N SER A 229 18.34 -15.92 -17.04
CA SER A 229 19.30 -16.12 -18.14
C SER A 229 19.71 -14.82 -18.85
N VAL A 230 19.17 -13.67 -18.43
CA VAL A 230 19.35 -12.36 -19.05
C VAL A 230 20.48 -11.57 -18.37
N ALA A 231 20.45 -11.42 -17.05
CA ALA A 231 21.44 -10.64 -16.28
C ALA A 231 22.36 -11.49 -15.39
N GLY A 232 22.08 -12.79 -15.23
CA GLY A 232 22.90 -13.72 -14.44
C GLY A 232 22.75 -13.56 -12.92
N ASN A 233 21.60 -13.08 -12.45
CA ASN A 233 21.28 -12.97 -11.03
C ASN A 233 21.30 -14.34 -10.33
N MET A 234 21.86 -14.39 -9.13
CA MET A 234 21.92 -15.61 -8.29
C MET A 234 21.41 -15.41 -6.86
N ASP A 235 21.38 -14.17 -6.33
CA ASP A 235 20.76 -13.86 -5.02
C ASP A 235 19.36 -13.27 -5.26
N PRO A 236 18.28 -13.98 -4.91
CA PRO A 236 16.91 -13.52 -5.15
C PRO A 236 16.54 -12.26 -4.36
N ARG A 237 17.33 -11.88 -3.33
CA ARG A 237 17.11 -10.65 -2.55
C ARG A 237 17.80 -9.42 -3.15
N ARG A 238 18.64 -9.60 -4.16
CA ARG A 238 19.50 -8.56 -4.77
C ARG A 238 19.48 -8.60 -6.29
N VAL A 239 18.27 -8.71 -6.85
CA VAL A 239 18.05 -8.85 -8.29
C VAL A 239 18.36 -7.53 -8.99
N THR A 240 19.22 -7.59 -10.01
CA THR A 240 19.65 -6.44 -10.81
C THR A 240 19.13 -6.56 -12.25
N VAL A 241 18.45 -5.51 -12.71
CA VAL A 241 17.97 -5.33 -14.08
C VAL A 241 18.86 -4.30 -14.77
N PRO A 242 19.45 -4.57 -15.94
CA PRO A 242 20.18 -3.54 -16.70
C PRO A 242 19.20 -2.45 -17.18
N SER A 243 19.59 -1.18 -17.10
CA SER A 243 18.71 -0.07 -17.50
C SER A 243 18.32 -0.07 -18.99
N ASP A 244 19.10 -0.74 -19.85
CA ASP A 244 18.87 -0.90 -21.29
C ASP A 244 18.28 -2.26 -21.70
N PHE A 245 17.70 -3.02 -20.75
CA PHE A 245 17.18 -4.38 -20.94
C PHE A 245 16.51 -4.60 -22.30
N GLU A 246 16.87 -5.66 -23.01
CA GLU A 246 16.36 -5.95 -24.35
C GLU A 246 15.81 -7.38 -24.42
N PHE A 247 14.60 -7.54 -24.94
CA PHE A 247 14.06 -8.87 -25.27
C PHE A 247 14.77 -9.40 -26.52
N ALA A 248 15.14 -10.68 -26.53
CA ALA A 248 15.70 -11.32 -27.71
C ALA A 248 14.69 -11.41 -28.88
N THR A 249 13.44 -11.76 -28.56
CA THR A 249 12.31 -11.90 -29.50
C THR A 249 11.02 -11.39 -28.85
N PHE A 250 10.01 -11.06 -29.66
CA PHE A 250 8.67 -10.72 -29.18
C PHE A 250 7.58 -11.49 -29.97
N PRO A 251 6.54 -12.06 -29.34
CA PRO A 251 6.27 -12.08 -27.89
C PRO A 251 7.35 -12.84 -27.09
N PRO A 252 7.54 -12.49 -25.81
CA PRO A 252 8.60 -13.04 -24.98
C PRO A 252 8.27 -14.47 -24.52
N THR A 253 9.31 -15.26 -24.29
CA THR A 253 9.22 -16.56 -23.61
C THR A 253 9.55 -16.41 -22.12
N ASP A 254 9.30 -17.46 -21.32
CA ASP A 254 9.67 -17.45 -19.89
C ASP A 254 11.14 -17.10 -19.63
N ALA A 255 12.05 -17.63 -20.46
CA ALA A 255 13.49 -17.35 -20.35
C ALA A 255 13.88 -15.93 -20.82
N SER A 256 12.97 -15.21 -21.48
CA SER A 256 13.18 -13.82 -21.90
C SER A 256 13.02 -12.81 -20.75
N PHE A 257 12.53 -13.24 -19.59
CA PHE A 257 12.35 -12.42 -18.39
C PHE A 257 13.36 -12.77 -17.30
N ILE A 258 13.67 -11.79 -16.45
CA ILE A 258 14.17 -12.05 -15.09
C ILE A 258 12.95 -12.47 -14.27
N ARG A 259 12.90 -13.72 -13.78
CA ARG A 259 11.75 -14.24 -13.02
C ARG A 259 12.16 -14.47 -11.56
N ILE A 260 11.49 -13.80 -10.63
CA ILE A 260 11.74 -13.91 -9.19
C ILE A 260 10.62 -14.75 -8.58
N LYS A 261 10.95 -15.83 -7.87
CA LYS A 261 9.97 -16.62 -7.14
C LYS A 261 9.80 -16.05 -5.74
N LEU A 262 8.56 -15.81 -5.36
CA LEU A 262 8.17 -15.18 -4.10
C LEU A 262 7.40 -16.23 -3.30
N ALA A 263 8.06 -16.82 -2.32
CA ALA A 263 7.42 -17.75 -1.40
C ALA A 263 6.61 -16.98 -0.34
N ALA A 264 5.49 -17.56 0.09
CA ALA A 264 4.63 -16.99 1.10
C ALA A 264 5.31 -16.97 2.48
N GLY A 265 5.05 -15.92 3.25
CA GLY A 265 5.59 -15.71 4.59
C GLY A 265 7.03 -15.21 4.60
N VAL A 266 7.88 -15.87 5.40
CA VAL A 266 9.30 -15.54 5.62
C VAL A 266 10.15 -16.80 5.40
N ALA A 267 11.48 -16.65 5.35
CA ALA A 267 12.37 -17.80 5.24
C ALA A 267 12.11 -18.83 6.38
N PRO A 268 12.22 -20.15 6.15
CA PRO A 268 11.80 -21.17 7.12
C PRO A 268 12.47 -21.05 8.51
N GLU A 269 13.73 -20.62 8.54
CA GLU A 269 14.49 -20.36 9.77
C GLU A 269 14.08 -19.08 10.54
N GLU A 270 13.21 -18.25 9.94
CA GLU A 270 12.74 -16.98 10.48
C GLU A 270 11.30 -17.05 11.03
N VAL A 271 10.51 -18.07 10.62
CA VAL A 271 9.08 -18.26 10.98
C VAL A 271 8.83 -18.14 12.48
N ASP A 272 9.66 -18.78 13.31
CA ASP A 272 9.50 -18.80 14.76
C ASP A 272 9.80 -17.45 15.44
N ASN A 273 10.54 -16.55 14.78
CA ASN A 273 10.77 -15.18 15.22
C ASN A 273 9.69 -14.23 14.67
N ALA A 274 9.27 -14.45 13.42
CA ALA A 274 8.22 -13.69 12.76
C ALA A 274 6.86 -13.80 13.48
N ALA A 275 6.49 -15.00 13.93
CA ALA A 275 5.23 -15.26 14.64
C ALA A 275 5.22 -14.80 16.12
N LYS A 276 6.18 -13.99 16.56
CA LYS A 276 6.34 -13.52 17.95
C LYS A 276 6.60 -12.02 18.02
N THR A 277 6.57 -11.46 19.23
CA THR A 277 7.00 -10.09 19.49
C THR A 277 8.40 -9.81 18.92
N PRO A 278 8.62 -8.70 18.19
CA PRO A 278 7.70 -7.58 17.98
C PRO A 278 6.83 -7.66 16.71
N PHE A 279 6.89 -8.73 15.92
CA PHE A 279 6.33 -8.76 14.57
C PHE A 279 4.93 -9.38 14.46
N PHE A 280 4.66 -10.47 15.19
CA PHE A 280 3.37 -11.16 15.20
C PHE A 280 2.81 -11.57 13.82
N LEU A 281 3.67 -11.85 12.83
CA LEU A 281 3.23 -12.14 11.46
C LEU A 281 2.46 -13.47 11.37
N PRO A 282 1.34 -13.53 10.61
CA PRO A 282 0.50 -14.72 10.44
C PRO A 282 1.13 -15.73 9.45
N VAL A 283 2.31 -16.25 9.80
CA VAL A 283 3.15 -17.07 8.89
C VAL A 283 3.37 -18.51 9.35
N LYS A 284 2.82 -18.90 10.50
CA LYS A 284 3.14 -20.17 11.16
C LYS A 284 1.98 -21.17 11.14
N ASP A 285 0.86 -20.83 11.78
CA ASP A 285 -0.29 -21.71 11.99
C ASP A 285 -1.59 -20.94 11.71
N PRO A 286 -2.20 -21.05 10.51
CA PRO A 286 -1.74 -21.84 9.37
C PRO A 286 -0.46 -21.25 8.71
N PRO A 287 0.26 -22.05 7.90
CA PRO A 287 1.33 -21.53 7.05
C PRO A 287 0.80 -20.44 6.11
N ALA A 288 1.62 -19.42 5.86
CA ALA A 288 1.27 -18.35 4.92
C ALA A 288 0.98 -18.89 3.50
N ALA A 289 0.06 -18.23 2.80
CA ALA A 289 -0.23 -18.49 1.40
C ALA A 289 -0.54 -17.17 0.66
N ILE A 290 -0.22 -17.13 -0.63
CA ILE A 290 -0.53 -16.01 -1.52
C ILE A 290 -1.81 -16.34 -2.30
N TYR A 291 -2.83 -15.52 -2.16
CA TYR A 291 -4.06 -15.61 -2.92
C TYR A 291 -3.87 -15.06 -4.33
N MET A 292 -4.11 -15.89 -5.33
CA MET A 292 -4.12 -15.51 -6.73
C MET A 292 -5.54 -15.51 -7.27
N ALA A 293 -5.85 -14.51 -8.10
CA ALA A 293 -7.07 -14.42 -8.88
C ALA A 293 -6.83 -13.64 -10.17
N ILE A 294 -7.75 -13.66 -11.12
CA ILE A 294 -7.68 -12.82 -12.34
C ILE A 294 -8.02 -11.36 -11.96
N GLU A 295 -7.28 -10.40 -12.53
CA GLU A 295 -7.54 -8.96 -12.40
C GLU A 295 -8.54 -8.52 -13.47
N ASP A 296 -9.65 -7.88 -13.08
CA ASP A 296 -10.46 -7.05 -13.97
C ASP A 296 -9.63 -5.82 -14.39
N VAL A 297 -8.98 -5.92 -15.55
CA VAL A 297 -8.00 -4.93 -16.06
C VAL A 297 -8.73 -3.77 -16.71
N ASN A 298 -9.81 -4.05 -17.44
CA ASN A 298 -10.55 -3.04 -18.20
C ASN A 298 -11.56 -2.27 -17.31
N ARG A 299 -11.90 -2.82 -16.13
CA ARG A 299 -12.84 -2.30 -15.12
C ARG A 299 -14.29 -2.21 -15.60
N ASP A 300 -14.71 -3.10 -16.49
CA ASP A 300 -16.11 -3.19 -16.93
C ASP A 300 -16.98 -4.03 -15.97
N GLY A 301 -16.36 -4.75 -15.02
CA GLY A 301 -17.02 -5.59 -14.03
C GLY A 301 -17.25 -7.04 -14.47
N VAL A 302 -16.70 -7.45 -15.62
CA VAL A 302 -16.79 -8.80 -16.18
C VAL A 302 -15.38 -9.37 -16.35
N ILE A 303 -15.13 -10.56 -15.79
CA ILE A 303 -13.87 -11.27 -16.02
C ILE A 303 -13.95 -12.02 -17.35
N ASP A 304 -13.28 -11.52 -18.39
CA ASP A 304 -13.32 -12.07 -19.76
C ASP A 304 -11.93 -12.15 -20.45
N THR A 305 -11.87 -12.36 -21.76
CA THR A 305 -10.60 -12.44 -22.52
C THR A 305 -9.86 -11.12 -22.72
N GLN A 306 -10.42 -9.98 -22.29
CA GLN A 306 -9.80 -8.66 -22.30
C GLN A 306 -8.90 -8.43 -21.07
N ASP A 307 -9.04 -9.27 -20.04
CA ASP A 307 -8.29 -9.21 -18.78
C ASP A 307 -6.89 -9.81 -18.87
N HIS A 308 -6.15 -9.38 -19.88
CA HIS A 308 -4.86 -9.93 -20.27
C HIS A 308 -3.70 -8.96 -20.02
N ILE A 309 -2.49 -9.52 -20.00
CA ILE A 309 -1.27 -8.72 -19.92
C ILE A 309 -0.99 -7.99 -21.24
N THR A 310 -0.33 -6.84 -21.18
CA THR A 310 0.01 -6.06 -22.39
C THR A 310 0.88 -6.85 -23.39
N GLU A 311 1.72 -7.77 -22.91
CA GLU A 311 2.63 -8.57 -23.74
C GLU A 311 1.96 -9.72 -24.51
N SER A 312 0.74 -10.12 -24.14
CA SER A 312 0.06 -11.27 -24.75
C SER A 312 -1.45 -11.26 -24.46
N PRO A 313 -2.31 -11.28 -25.50
CA PRO A 313 -3.76 -11.45 -25.33
C PRO A 313 -4.18 -12.86 -24.89
N PHE A 314 -3.20 -13.75 -24.63
CA PHE A 314 -3.43 -15.14 -24.22
C PHE A 314 -2.95 -15.43 -22.80
N VAL A 315 -2.41 -14.46 -22.07
CA VAL A 315 -1.99 -14.62 -20.68
C VAL A 315 -2.81 -13.66 -19.81
N PRO A 316 -3.66 -14.16 -18.89
CA PRO A 316 -4.47 -13.29 -18.03
C PRO A 316 -3.57 -12.48 -17.09
N GLN A 317 -3.97 -11.25 -16.76
CA GLN A 317 -3.33 -10.49 -15.69
C GLN A 317 -3.82 -11.06 -14.35
N LEU A 318 -2.88 -11.46 -13.49
CA LEU A 318 -3.21 -12.02 -12.18
C LEU A 318 -2.89 -11.06 -11.03
N TYR A 319 -3.70 -11.18 -9.98
CA TYR A 319 -3.40 -10.75 -8.62
C TYR A 319 -2.54 -11.82 -7.88
N PRO A 320 -1.76 -11.43 -6.85
CA PRO A 320 -1.50 -10.05 -6.44
C PRO A 320 -0.75 -9.28 -7.53
N THR A 321 -1.07 -8.00 -7.71
CA THR A 321 -0.33 -7.15 -8.65
C THR A 321 1.08 -6.97 -8.09
N SER A 322 2.09 -7.36 -8.85
CA SER A 322 3.49 -7.15 -8.50
C SER A 322 3.95 -5.77 -8.95
N VAL A 323 4.39 -4.94 -8.00
CA VAL A 323 4.73 -3.53 -8.23
C VAL A 323 6.10 -3.21 -7.63
N PHE A 324 6.98 -2.64 -8.44
CA PHE A 324 8.31 -2.21 -8.02
C PHE A 324 8.34 -0.69 -7.91
N SER A 325 8.44 -0.14 -6.70
CA SER A 325 8.40 1.32 -6.48
C SER A 325 9.77 1.86 -6.08
N LYS A 326 10.30 2.82 -6.82
CA LYS A 326 11.63 3.41 -6.58
C LYS A 326 11.73 4.03 -5.19
N ILE A 327 12.84 3.81 -4.49
CA ILE A 327 13.11 4.35 -3.15
C ILE A 327 14.07 5.54 -3.19
N VAL A 328 14.10 6.35 -2.13
CA VAL A 328 14.90 7.59 -2.08
C VAL A 328 16.40 7.28 -2.13
N SER A 329 17.10 7.85 -3.12
CA SER A 329 18.50 7.52 -3.43
C SER A 329 19.56 8.22 -2.58
N SER A 330 19.19 9.16 -1.71
CA SER A 330 20.12 10.08 -1.03
C SER A 330 20.90 9.42 0.12
N ARG A 331 21.83 8.52 -0.22
CA ARG A 331 22.66 7.67 0.66
C ARG A 331 21.81 6.80 1.58
N LEU A 332 21.74 5.51 1.24
CA LEU A 332 20.95 4.45 1.86
C LEU A 332 21.34 4.16 3.32
N ALA A 333 21.08 5.11 4.22
CA ALA A 333 20.92 4.83 5.64
C ALA A 333 19.70 3.91 5.82
N ASN A 334 19.74 3.04 6.82
CA ASN A 334 18.79 1.94 6.91
C ASN A 334 17.34 2.39 7.05
N ASP A 335 17.09 3.48 7.78
CA ASP A 335 15.76 4.10 7.90
C ASP A 335 15.14 4.48 6.53
N LYS A 336 15.94 5.07 5.63
CA LYS A 336 15.47 5.52 4.30
C LYS A 336 15.27 4.40 3.29
N ARG A 337 15.64 3.15 3.59
CA ARG A 337 15.46 2.02 2.67
C ARG A 337 13.98 1.62 2.52
N ILE A 338 13.13 2.05 3.45
CA ILE A 338 11.67 1.82 3.46
C ILE A 338 10.92 3.03 2.83
N GLU A 339 11.58 4.19 2.68
CA GLU A 339 10.99 5.41 2.11
C GLU A 339 10.88 5.33 0.57
N THR A 340 9.65 5.18 0.07
CA THR A 340 9.35 5.28 -1.37
C THR A 340 9.59 6.71 -1.88
N GLN A 341 10.16 6.86 -3.09
CA GLN A 341 10.46 8.17 -3.67
C GLN A 341 9.18 8.98 -3.88
N ALA A 342 9.03 10.07 -3.12
CA ALA A 342 7.79 10.86 -3.10
C ALA A 342 7.51 11.62 -4.41
N ARG A 343 8.55 12.07 -5.13
CA ARG A 343 8.43 12.82 -6.39
C ARG A 343 9.71 12.68 -7.23
N PRO A 344 9.60 12.53 -8.57
CA PRO A 344 8.51 11.85 -9.27
C PRO A 344 8.30 10.45 -8.68
N ARG A 345 7.08 9.92 -8.82
CA ARG A 345 6.82 8.50 -8.55
C ARG A 345 7.28 7.72 -9.77
N VAL A 346 8.23 6.81 -9.56
CA VAL A 346 8.77 5.91 -10.59
C VAL A 346 8.46 4.49 -10.19
N ILE A 347 7.73 3.78 -11.05
CA ILE A 347 7.13 2.48 -10.75
C ILE A 347 7.32 1.55 -11.95
N MET A 348 7.79 0.33 -11.73
CA MET A 348 7.75 -0.76 -12.71
C MET A 348 6.68 -1.77 -12.27
N GLN A 349 6.04 -2.46 -13.21
CA GLN A 349 5.07 -3.53 -12.90
C GLN A 349 5.66 -4.88 -13.27
N GLY A 350 5.46 -5.90 -12.45
CA GLY A 350 5.75 -7.29 -12.79
C GLY A 350 4.57 -7.96 -13.49
N ILE A 351 4.82 -9.10 -14.11
CA ILE A 351 3.78 -10.06 -14.47
C ILE A 351 3.77 -11.12 -13.38
N THR A 352 2.65 -11.22 -12.66
CA THR A 352 2.42 -12.28 -11.67
C THR A 352 1.96 -13.54 -12.40
N LEU A 353 2.71 -14.63 -12.26
CA LEU A 353 2.54 -15.89 -12.98
C LEU A 353 2.23 -17.04 -12.02
N LEU A 354 1.32 -17.91 -12.46
CA LEU A 354 1.09 -19.22 -11.85
C LEU A 354 2.19 -20.18 -12.33
N GLY A 355 3.37 -20.08 -11.74
CA GLY A 355 4.56 -20.84 -12.12
C GLY A 355 5.27 -20.26 -13.36
N ASP A 356 4.65 -20.37 -14.53
CA ASP A 356 5.17 -19.94 -15.84
C ASP A 356 4.08 -19.36 -16.77
N LEU A 357 4.48 -18.81 -17.92
CA LEU A 357 3.56 -18.18 -18.88
C LEU A 357 2.53 -19.17 -19.44
N ALA A 358 2.93 -20.42 -19.71
CA ALA A 358 2.05 -21.43 -20.30
C ALA A 358 0.96 -21.86 -19.32
N THR A 359 1.33 -22.13 -18.06
CA THR A 359 0.41 -22.50 -16.98
C THR A 359 -0.52 -21.35 -16.60
N THR A 360 -0.03 -20.11 -16.68
CA THR A 360 -0.84 -18.89 -16.51
C THR A 360 -1.85 -18.72 -17.66
N ALA A 361 -1.43 -18.92 -18.92
CA ALA A 361 -2.31 -18.85 -20.09
C ALA A 361 -3.50 -19.83 -20.02
N MET A 362 -3.32 -20.99 -19.39
CA MET A 362 -4.39 -21.97 -19.18
C MET A 362 -5.51 -21.46 -18.24
N GLN A 363 -5.31 -20.35 -17.52
CA GLN A 363 -6.33 -19.73 -16.66
C GLN A 363 -7.14 -18.62 -17.35
N MET A 364 -6.94 -18.39 -18.66
CA MET A 364 -7.68 -17.35 -19.39
C MET A 364 -9.20 -17.63 -19.35
N PRO A 365 -10.06 -16.63 -19.03
CA PRO A 365 -11.51 -16.79 -19.04
C PRO A 365 -12.07 -17.08 -20.44
N PRO A 366 -13.31 -17.60 -20.56
CA PRO A 366 -14.02 -17.62 -21.83
C PRO A 366 -14.41 -16.19 -22.27
N ALA A 367 -14.36 -15.93 -23.58
CA ALA A 367 -14.66 -14.61 -24.17
C ALA A 367 -16.11 -14.12 -23.97
N MET A 368 -17.01 -15.01 -23.57
CA MET A 368 -18.35 -14.67 -23.09
C MET A 368 -18.66 -15.60 -21.92
N PRO A 369 -18.69 -15.10 -20.67
CA PRO A 369 -19.14 -15.89 -19.52
C PRO A 369 -20.60 -16.32 -19.73
N ASP A 370 -20.89 -17.61 -19.59
CA ASP A 370 -22.26 -18.12 -19.70
C ASP A 370 -23.09 -17.68 -18.47
N PRO A 371 -24.10 -16.80 -18.61
CA PRO A 371 -24.88 -16.33 -17.46
C PRO A 371 -25.73 -17.42 -16.80
N MET A 372 -25.99 -18.52 -17.51
CA MET A 372 -26.75 -19.67 -17.02
C MET A 372 -25.86 -20.73 -16.37
N ASN A 373 -24.55 -20.69 -16.63
CA ASN A 373 -23.56 -21.59 -16.05
C ASN A 373 -22.22 -20.86 -15.82
N PRO A 374 -22.19 -19.88 -14.90
CA PRO A 374 -21.01 -19.07 -14.66
C PRO A 374 -19.87 -19.95 -14.13
N VAL A 375 -18.83 -20.11 -14.94
CA VAL A 375 -17.55 -20.67 -14.48
C VAL A 375 -16.96 -19.66 -13.49
N PRO A 376 -16.69 -20.03 -12.22
CA PRO A 376 -16.04 -19.11 -11.30
C PRO A 376 -14.68 -18.69 -11.88
N PRO A 377 -14.31 -17.39 -11.81
CA PRO A 377 -12.98 -16.96 -12.25
C PRO A 377 -11.91 -17.72 -11.47
N PHE A 378 -10.73 -17.93 -12.07
CA PHE A 378 -9.63 -18.61 -11.39
C PHE A 378 -9.32 -17.91 -10.05
N GLN A 379 -9.31 -18.70 -8.97
CA GLN A 379 -8.96 -18.28 -7.63
C GLN A 379 -8.19 -19.42 -6.95
N SER A 380 -7.08 -19.12 -6.28
CA SER A 380 -6.24 -20.14 -5.66
C SER A 380 -5.35 -19.59 -4.55
N PHE A 381 -5.06 -20.40 -3.53
CA PHE A 381 -4.02 -20.11 -2.54
C PHE A 381 -2.75 -20.88 -2.89
N GLN A 382 -1.65 -20.17 -3.09
CA GLN A 382 -0.37 -20.72 -3.53
C GLN A 382 0.72 -20.51 -2.46
N PRO A 383 1.60 -21.50 -2.21
CA PRO A 383 2.73 -21.33 -1.30
C PRO A 383 3.86 -20.46 -1.92
N GLU A 384 3.85 -20.27 -3.24
CA GLU A 384 4.83 -19.50 -4.00
C GLU A 384 4.17 -18.94 -5.27
N VAL A 385 4.57 -17.74 -5.69
CA VAL A 385 4.21 -17.14 -6.99
C VAL A 385 5.46 -16.72 -7.75
N THR A 386 5.42 -16.75 -9.08
CA THR A 386 6.53 -16.25 -9.91
C THR A 386 6.21 -14.83 -10.39
N VAL A 387 7.16 -13.90 -10.26
CA VAL A 387 7.05 -12.55 -10.81
C VAL A 387 8.09 -12.35 -11.91
N ALA A 388 7.63 -12.18 -13.14
CA ALA A 388 8.47 -11.80 -14.27
C ALA A 388 8.61 -10.27 -14.33
N VAL A 389 9.83 -9.75 -14.28
CA VAL A 389 10.08 -8.30 -14.25
C VAL A 389 9.95 -7.71 -15.66
N ARG A 390 9.01 -6.78 -15.86
CA ARG A 390 8.87 -6.06 -17.14
C ARG A 390 9.96 -4.99 -17.29
N PRO A 391 10.56 -4.81 -18.48
CA PRO A 391 11.54 -3.76 -18.73
C PRO A 391 10.88 -2.41 -19.07
N ALA A 392 9.89 -2.02 -18.26
CA ALA A 392 9.10 -0.80 -18.45
C ALA A 392 8.88 -0.06 -17.12
N ALA A 393 8.89 1.26 -17.15
CA ALA A 393 8.67 2.13 -16.00
C ALA A 393 7.63 3.23 -16.28
N ILE A 394 6.75 3.47 -15.32
CA ILE A 394 5.81 4.58 -15.28
C ILE A 394 6.41 5.68 -14.40
N CYS A 395 6.52 6.88 -14.95
CA CYS A 395 6.99 8.07 -14.25
C CYS A 395 5.88 9.11 -14.21
N ILE A 396 5.41 9.48 -13.02
CA ILE A 396 4.39 10.53 -12.86
C ILE A 396 4.77 11.54 -11.77
N ASP A 397 4.19 12.73 -11.88
CA ASP A 397 4.12 13.67 -10.78
C ASP A 397 2.85 13.39 -9.95
N PRO A 398 2.95 12.85 -8.72
CA PRO A 398 1.78 12.57 -7.88
C PRO A 398 1.04 13.84 -7.43
N VAL A 399 1.72 14.99 -7.33
CA VAL A 399 1.14 16.23 -6.80
C VAL A 399 0.54 17.07 -7.93
N ASP A 400 1.22 17.14 -9.07
CA ASP A 400 0.78 17.91 -10.23
C ASP A 400 0.19 16.99 -11.31
N THR A 401 -1.14 16.95 -11.35
CA THR A 401 -1.90 16.15 -12.31
C THR A 401 -2.08 16.82 -13.67
N SER A 402 -1.67 18.09 -13.83
CA SER A 402 -1.62 18.75 -15.15
C SER A 402 -0.43 18.25 -15.98
N LYS A 403 0.62 17.77 -15.31
CA LYS A 403 1.75 17.10 -15.96
C LYS A 403 1.34 15.71 -16.44
N LYS A 404 1.62 15.46 -17.72
CA LYS A 404 1.54 14.14 -18.34
C LYS A 404 2.36 13.11 -17.56
N GLY A 405 1.90 11.86 -17.55
CA GLY A 405 2.74 10.72 -17.22
C GLY A 405 3.68 10.38 -18.38
N VAL A 406 4.76 9.67 -18.07
CA VAL A 406 5.65 9.06 -19.07
C VAL A 406 5.70 7.56 -18.84
N PHE A 407 5.43 6.80 -19.90
CA PHE A 407 5.69 5.37 -19.95
C PHE A 407 7.02 5.17 -20.68
N VAL A 408 8.03 4.70 -19.96
CA VAL A 408 9.37 4.41 -20.46
C VAL A 408 9.45 2.92 -20.75
N LEU A 409 9.79 2.57 -21.99
CA LEU A 409 10.18 1.23 -22.37
C LEU A 409 11.66 1.23 -22.75
N SER A 410 12.44 0.28 -22.25
CA SER A 410 13.89 0.22 -22.46
C SER A 410 14.31 0.21 -23.93
N ARG A 411 13.52 -0.44 -24.80
CA ARG A 411 13.76 -0.64 -26.24
C ARG A 411 12.45 -0.50 -27.01
N LYS A 412 12.48 -0.06 -28.27
CA LYS A 412 11.27 0.00 -29.13
C LYS A 412 10.89 -1.35 -29.74
N THR A 413 11.91 -2.13 -30.08
CA THR A 413 11.80 -3.47 -30.66
C THR A 413 12.55 -4.46 -29.78
N ALA A 414 12.25 -5.75 -29.91
CA ALA A 414 13.17 -6.81 -29.53
C ALA A 414 14.40 -6.83 -30.47
N ALA A 415 15.42 -7.59 -30.11
CA ALA A 415 16.66 -7.72 -30.87
C ALA A 415 16.46 -8.34 -32.27
N ASP A 416 15.38 -9.11 -32.47
CA ASP A 416 14.95 -9.61 -33.79
C ASP A 416 14.26 -8.55 -34.68
N GLY A 417 14.04 -7.34 -34.17
CA GLY A 417 13.37 -6.23 -34.85
C GLY A 417 11.85 -6.18 -34.66
N THR A 418 11.25 -7.12 -33.92
CA THR A 418 9.80 -7.14 -33.68
C THR A 418 9.38 -6.00 -32.72
N PRO A 419 8.36 -5.18 -33.05
CA PRO A 419 7.85 -4.15 -32.14
C PRO A 419 7.32 -4.75 -30.84
N ILE A 420 7.69 -4.14 -29.70
CA ILE A 420 7.20 -4.58 -28.37
C ILE A 420 5.81 -4.00 -28.08
N VAL A 421 5.55 -2.76 -28.52
CA VAL A 421 4.24 -2.12 -28.45
C VAL A 421 3.63 -2.15 -29.85
N ALA A 422 2.52 -2.87 -30.02
CA ALA A 422 1.82 -2.99 -31.30
C ALA A 422 1.08 -1.70 -31.69
N ASP A 423 0.48 -1.01 -30.71
CA ASP A 423 -0.23 0.26 -30.88
C ASP A 423 0.08 1.20 -29.70
N GLU A 424 0.81 2.30 -29.97
CA GLU A 424 1.16 3.29 -28.95
C GLU A 424 -0.04 4.13 -28.49
N GLU A 425 -1.06 4.33 -29.34
CA GLU A 425 -2.22 5.16 -29.01
C GLU A 425 -3.21 4.41 -28.12
N ILE A 426 -3.46 3.12 -28.39
CA ILE A 426 -4.23 2.25 -27.49
C ILE A 426 -3.55 2.18 -26.11
N LEU A 427 -2.21 2.05 -26.06
CA LEU A 427 -1.46 2.07 -24.81
C LEU A 427 -1.61 3.41 -24.06
N LYS A 428 -1.51 4.55 -24.75
CA LYS A 428 -1.71 5.89 -24.16
C LYS A 428 -3.12 6.06 -23.62
N LEU A 429 -4.15 5.59 -24.34
CA LEU A 429 -5.55 5.64 -23.92
C LEU A 429 -5.79 4.79 -22.67
N GLY A 430 -5.27 3.56 -22.62
CA GLY A 430 -5.37 2.68 -21.44
C GLY A 430 -4.66 3.26 -20.21
N LEU A 431 -3.45 3.79 -20.37
CA LEU A 431 -2.73 4.49 -19.30
C LEU A 431 -3.48 5.74 -18.84
N ALA A 432 -4.05 6.51 -19.77
CA ALA A 432 -4.81 7.71 -19.44
C ALA A 432 -6.11 7.42 -18.68
N ALA A 433 -6.81 6.35 -19.05
CA ALA A 433 -7.97 5.85 -18.31
C ALA A 433 -7.57 5.36 -16.90
N ARG A 434 -6.46 4.61 -16.77
CA ARG A 434 -6.00 4.07 -15.47
C ARG A 434 -5.54 5.15 -14.48
N PHE A 435 -4.90 6.22 -14.96
CA PHE A 435 -4.25 7.24 -14.12
C PHE A 435 -4.87 8.64 -14.18
N GLY A 436 -5.97 8.82 -14.93
CA GLY A 436 -6.72 10.08 -15.02
C GLY A 436 -5.94 11.27 -15.61
N ARG A 437 -4.92 11.02 -16.44
CA ARG A 437 -4.03 12.05 -17.03
C ARG A 437 -3.46 11.59 -18.37
N PRO A 438 -3.03 12.47 -19.29
CA PRO A 438 -2.43 12.04 -20.55
C PRO A 438 -1.05 11.40 -20.33
N PHE A 439 -0.64 10.51 -21.23
CA PHE A 439 0.67 9.85 -21.21
C PHE A 439 1.44 10.07 -22.51
N ASP A 440 2.76 10.21 -22.39
CA ASP A 440 3.70 10.06 -23.50
C ASP A 440 4.42 8.71 -23.38
N VAL A 441 4.63 8.03 -24.51
CA VAL A 441 5.43 6.79 -24.60
C VAL A 441 6.82 7.17 -25.07
N VAL A 442 7.86 6.73 -24.35
CA VAL A 442 9.26 7.06 -24.65
C VAL A 442 10.10 5.80 -24.61
N TYR A 443 11.00 5.67 -25.60
CA TYR A 443 11.96 4.59 -25.68
C TYR A 443 13.33 5.09 -25.20
N GLY A 444 13.88 4.43 -24.18
CA GLY A 444 15.14 4.84 -23.55
C GLY A 444 15.34 4.19 -22.19
N CYS A 445 16.52 4.39 -21.61
CA CYS A 445 16.94 3.56 -20.49
C CYS A 445 16.13 3.79 -19.21
N LEU A 446 15.82 2.69 -18.53
CA LEU A 446 15.02 2.64 -17.31
C LEU A 446 15.67 3.47 -16.19
N PRO A 447 14.89 4.09 -15.28
CA PRO A 447 15.45 4.99 -14.28
C PRO A 447 16.25 4.22 -13.23
N GLU A 448 17.58 4.32 -13.28
CA GLU A 448 18.48 3.62 -12.36
C GLU A 448 18.19 3.92 -10.88
N GLY A 449 18.46 2.93 -10.03
CA GLY A 449 18.25 3.02 -8.58
C GLY A 449 17.67 1.74 -7.96
N GLN A 450 17.38 1.81 -6.67
CA GLN A 450 16.74 0.72 -5.92
C GLN A 450 15.22 0.88 -5.93
N TYR A 451 14.53 -0.26 -5.91
CA TYR A 451 13.08 -0.37 -5.96
C TYR A 451 12.61 -1.37 -4.90
N SER A 452 11.66 -0.92 -4.10
CA SER A 452 10.88 -1.78 -3.21
C SER A 452 10.05 -2.77 -4.03
N MET A 453 9.93 -4.01 -3.57
CA MET A 453 9.07 -5.04 -4.16
C MET A 453 7.74 -5.04 -3.40
N ASN A 454 6.62 -4.97 -4.10
CA ASN A 454 5.29 -4.90 -3.48
C ASN A 454 4.36 -5.93 -4.13
N LEU A 455 3.61 -6.66 -3.30
CA LEU A 455 2.47 -7.48 -3.73
C LEU A 455 1.19 -6.82 -3.19
N VAL A 456 0.20 -6.63 -4.06
CA VAL A 456 -1.06 -5.95 -3.72
C VAL A 456 -2.25 -6.81 -4.14
N TYR A 457 -3.18 -7.07 -3.21
CA TYR A 457 -4.48 -7.69 -3.49
C TYR A 457 -5.53 -6.66 -3.94
N PRO A 458 -6.60 -7.08 -4.63
CA PRO A 458 -7.68 -6.18 -5.05
C PRO A 458 -8.40 -5.50 -3.87
N THR A 459 -8.34 -6.08 -2.68
CA THR A 459 -8.82 -5.48 -1.41
C THR A 459 -7.97 -4.30 -0.93
N GLY A 460 -6.82 -4.02 -1.56
CA GLY A 460 -5.84 -3.01 -1.15
C GLY A 460 -4.85 -3.50 -0.07
N GLN A 461 -5.05 -4.71 0.47
CA GLN A 461 -4.09 -5.35 1.36
C GLN A 461 -2.80 -5.64 0.60
N ALA A 462 -1.67 -5.20 1.15
CA ALA A 462 -0.39 -5.24 0.47
C ALA A 462 0.74 -5.64 1.41
N TRP A 463 1.85 -6.09 0.83
CA TRP A 463 3.12 -6.31 1.53
C TRP A 463 4.25 -5.70 0.71
N SER A 464 5.22 -5.12 1.40
CA SER A 464 6.32 -4.38 0.81
C SER A 464 7.66 -4.88 1.36
N LEU A 465 8.65 -5.03 0.48
CA LEU A 465 10.05 -5.29 0.81
C LEU A 465 10.92 -4.17 0.25
N PRO A 466 11.94 -3.68 0.97
CA PRO A 466 12.22 -4.01 2.36
C PRO A 466 11.22 -3.36 3.34
N ASN A 467 11.09 -3.91 4.54
CA ASN A 467 10.25 -3.37 5.63
C ASN A 467 10.97 -3.39 6.99
N GLU A 468 10.30 -2.92 8.04
CA GLU A 468 10.88 -2.77 9.38
C GLU A 468 11.28 -4.12 10.01
N ALA A 469 10.67 -5.24 9.60
CA ALA A 469 11.10 -6.56 10.09
C ALA A 469 12.48 -6.95 9.53
N GLY A 470 12.78 -6.56 8.29
CA GLY A 470 14.07 -6.82 7.64
C GLY A 470 15.11 -5.73 7.78
N VAL A 471 14.74 -4.50 8.14
CA VAL A 471 15.67 -3.36 8.20
C VAL A 471 15.67 -2.73 9.58
N CYS A 472 16.87 -2.48 10.11
CA CYS A 472 17.07 -1.83 11.41
C CYS A 472 17.03 -0.32 11.27
N ALA A 473 16.23 0.39 12.06
CA ALA A 473 16.26 1.86 12.07
C ALA A 473 17.63 2.41 12.50
N SER A 474 17.93 3.67 12.16
CA SER A 474 19.20 4.33 12.51
C SER A 474 19.50 4.38 14.03
N ALA A 475 18.48 4.23 14.88
CA ALA A 475 18.60 4.19 16.34
C ALA A 475 18.95 2.80 16.92
N GLU A 476 18.92 1.74 16.11
CA GLU A 476 19.11 0.34 16.53
C GLU A 476 20.10 -0.37 15.59
N PRO A 477 21.41 -0.06 15.64
CA PRO A 477 22.38 -0.53 14.65
C PRO A 477 22.35 -2.05 14.45
N GLN A 478 22.50 -2.48 13.20
CA GLN A 478 22.51 -3.90 12.85
C GLN A 478 23.69 -4.62 13.53
N SER A 479 23.45 -5.82 14.06
CA SER A 479 24.52 -6.69 14.56
C SER A 479 25.51 -7.11 13.47
N SER A 480 26.72 -7.49 13.89
CA SER A 480 27.80 -7.94 13.00
C SER A 480 27.49 -9.21 12.22
N ASP A 481 26.62 -10.08 12.73
CA ASP A 481 26.10 -11.26 12.04
C ASP A 481 24.89 -10.96 11.13
N GLY A 482 24.35 -9.73 11.18
CA GLY A 482 23.19 -9.29 10.43
C GLY A 482 21.85 -9.85 10.90
N LYS A 483 21.76 -10.58 12.02
CA LYS A 483 20.53 -11.27 12.46
C LYS A 483 19.70 -10.51 13.49
N SER A 484 20.14 -9.34 13.93
CA SER A 484 19.43 -8.54 14.93
C SER A 484 19.66 -7.04 14.75
N CYS A 485 18.73 -6.25 15.28
CA CYS A 485 18.84 -4.81 15.43
C CYS A 485 19.10 -4.50 16.91
N GLN A 486 20.21 -3.82 17.19
CA GLN A 486 20.73 -3.61 18.54
C GLN A 486 20.17 -2.33 19.15
N GLY A 487 18.86 -2.29 19.36
CA GLY A 487 18.19 -1.21 20.09
C GLY A 487 18.50 -1.26 21.59
N VAL A 488 18.68 -0.08 22.20
CA VAL A 488 18.80 0.06 23.66
C VAL A 488 17.47 0.57 24.20
N PRO A 489 16.83 -0.10 25.18
CA PRO A 489 17.29 -1.29 25.93
C PRO A 489 16.94 -2.64 25.29
N ASN A 490 16.07 -2.67 24.27
CA ASN A 490 15.48 -3.90 23.74
C ASN A 490 16.00 -4.22 22.33
N PRO A 491 16.96 -5.15 22.17
CA PRO A 491 17.32 -5.66 20.85
C PRO A 491 16.22 -6.56 20.30
N ARG A 492 16.08 -6.60 18.98
CA ARG A 492 15.10 -7.45 18.27
C ARG A 492 15.76 -8.32 17.20
N PRO A 493 15.16 -9.46 16.82
CA PRO A 493 15.56 -10.18 15.62
C PRO A 493 15.43 -9.30 14.37
N ARG A 494 16.20 -9.61 13.34
CA ARG A 494 16.07 -9.04 11.99
C ARG A 494 15.74 -10.18 11.03
N LEU A 495 14.60 -10.07 10.34
CA LEU A 495 14.15 -11.06 9.36
C LEU A 495 14.84 -10.75 8.02
N VAL A 496 15.97 -11.39 7.76
CA VAL A 496 16.82 -11.11 6.59
C VAL A 496 16.09 -11.40 5.27
N SER A 497 15.10 -12.29 5.27
CA SER A 497 14.22 -12.51 4.11
C SER A 497 13.38 -11.28 3.74
N GLN A 498 13.14 -10.39 4.69
CA GLN A 498 12.35 -9.15 4.55
C GLN A 498 13.20 -7.92 4.15
N ASP A 499 14.50 -8.11 3.87
CA ASP A 499 15.40 -7.08 3.33
C ASP A 499 15.83 -7.41 1.89
N ALA A 500 14.83 -7.50 1.02
CA ALA A 500 14.99 -7.76 -0.40
C ALA A 500 14.55 -6.55 -1.25
N MET A 501 15.18 -6.39 -2.42
CA MET A 501 14.91 -5.28 -3.33
C MET A 501 15.33 -5.59 -4.76
N LEU A 502 14.67 -4.92 -5.70
CA LEU A 502 15.08 -4.86 -7.10
C LEU A 502 16.03 -3.66 -7.29
N THR A 503 17.06 -3.80 -8.13
CA THR A 503 17.92 -2.69 -8.55
C THR A 503 17.86 -2.55 -10.07
N VAL A 504 17.50 -1.37 -10.57
CA VAL A 504 17.81 -1.00 -11.96
C VAL A 504 19.25 -0.49 -11.95
N GLY A 505 20.15 -1.34 -12.46
CA GLY A 505 21.59 -1.10 -12.52
C GLY A 505 22.03 -0.40 -13.81
N PRO A 506 23.35 -0.19 -13.97
CA PRO A 506 23.91 0.41 -15.18
C PRO A 506 23.59 -0.42 -16.43
N PRO A 507 23.61 0.21 -17.62
CA PRO A 507 23.31 -0.48 -18.87
C PRO A 507 24.44 -1.40 -19.31
N LYS A 508 24.08 -2.40 -20.13
CA LYS A 508 25.04 -3.21 -20.89
C LYS A 508 25.59 -2.42 -22.08
N ASP A 509 24.73 -1.68 -22.79
CA ASP A 509 25.12 -0.74 -23.84
C ASP A 509 25.01 0.71 -23.34
N ALA A 510 26.13 1.25 -22.84
CA ALA A 510 26.23 2.63 -22.41
C ALA A 510 26.06 3.64 -23.57
N ALA A 511 26.39 3.27 -24.81
CA ALA A 511 26.19 4.14 -25.97
C ALA A 511 24.71 4.27 -26.33
N TYR A 512 23.95 3.17 -26.22
CA TYR A 512 22.49 3.20 -26.35
C TYR A 512 21.84 4.16 -25.35
N CYS A 513 22.21 4.12 -24.07
CA CYS A 513 21.65 5.05 -23.08
C CYS A 513 22.15 6.49 -23.22
N GLN A 514 23.33 6.72 -23.79
CA GLN A 514 23.77 8.07 -24.12
C GLN A 514 22.93 8.67 -25.25
N ALA A 515 22.50 7.85 -26.22
CA ALA A 515 21.62 8.27 -27.31
C ALA A 515 20.12 8.31 -26.91
N ASN A 516 19.69 7.43 -26.01
CA ASN A 516 18.32 7.25 -25.54
C ASN A 516 18.28 7.33 -23.99
N PRO A 517 18.56 8.51 -23.41
CA PRO A 517 18.68 8.66 -21.96
C PRO A 517 17.34 8.47 -21.27
N THR A 518 17.40 8.13 -19.97
CA THR A 518 16.23 8.14 -19.11
C THR A 518 15.51 9.49 -19.17
N PRO A 519 14.19 9.54 -19.44
CA PRO A 519 13.46 10.79 -19.56
C PRO A 519 13.55 11.66 -18.32
N ALA A 520 13.66 12.99 -18.51
CA ALA A 520 13.78 13.96 -17.42
C ALA A 520 12.65 13.83 -16.37
N THR A 521 11.42 13.49 -16.80
CA THR A 521 10.27 13.26 -15.91
C THR A 521 10.48 12.11 -14.90
N CYS A 522 11.44 11.22 -15.15
CA CYS A 522 11.80 10.11 -14.27
C CYS A 522 13.01 10.37 -13.37
N THR A 523 13.72 11.49 -13.57
CA THR A 523 15.01 11.79 -12.92
C THR A 523 15.05 13.16 -12.24
N ALA A 524 14.21 14.12 -12.68
CA ALA A 524 14.12 15.45 -12.10
C ALA A 524 13.46 15.41 -10.72
N LEU A 525 14.20 15.82 -9.69
CA LEU A 525 13.68 16.13 -8.35
C LEU A 525 13.14 17.58 -8.33
#